data_AF-A0A6M1YQ52-F1
#
_entry.id   AF-A0A6M1YQ52-F1
#
_cell.length_a   1.000
_cell.length_b   1.000
_cell.length_c   1.000
_cell.angle_alpha   90.00
_cell.angle_beta   90.00
_cell.angle_gamma   90.00
#
_symmetry.space_group_name_H-M   'P 1'
#
loop_
_entity.id
_entity.type
_entity.pdbx_description
1 polymer ?
#
loop_
_entity_poly.entity_id
_entity_poly.type
_entity_poly.pdbx_seq_one_letter_code
_entity_poly.pdbx_strand_id
1 'polypeptide(L)'
;MLPMDADIQNIEKNQITHEKTIYNQNIKYHLAFSKAGILSAIIKFPPKDTKPMTYQELPRTFEDESKIDDLIVTLGVHGKIALLLNHERRLRKMGDELRYIHPFKFVGYIFSKPRLKEHMASIFDDYFKRTNFVKDYAQTMDIYDLRNKLVIYLDDFSNEVGVSVDKIKPYIDNKDWEGLLRFLISY
;
A
#
# COMPACT_ATOMS: atom_id res chain seq x y z
N MET A 1 -8.77 -47.00 26.73
CA MET A 1 -8.67 -45.53 26.62
C MET A 1 -7.40 -45.23 25.84
N LEU A 2 -7.52 -45.02 24.53
CA LEU A 2 -6.41 -44.57 23.68
C LEU A 2 -6.38 -43.03 23.70
N PRO A 3 -5.20 -42.39 23.66
CA PRO A 3 -5.08 -40.95 23.82
C PRO A 3 -5.50 -40.25 22.53
N MET A 4 -6.65 -39.56 22.54
CA MET A 4 -7.18 -38.78 21.41
C MET A 4 -6.48 -37.41 21.22
N ASP A 5 -5.62 -36.99 22.15
CA ASP A 5 -5.10 -35.61 22.17
C ASP A 5 -3.81 -35.42 21.34
N ALA A 6 -3.13 -36.50 20.95
CA ALA A 6 -1.86 -36.42 20.22
C ALA A 6 -2.03 -36.13 18.71
N ASP A 7 -3.19 -36.44 18.13
CA ASP A 7 -3.45 -36.25 16.70
C ASP A 7 -3.83 -34.82 16.35
N ILE A 8 -4.56 -34.12 17.22
CA ILE A 8 -5.03 -32.74 16.95
C ILE A 8 -3.86 -31.76 16.88
N GLN A 9 -2.88 -31.86 17.79
CA GLN A 9 -1.70 -30.99 17.80
C GLN A 9 -0.78 -31.22 16.58
N ASN A 10 -0.75 -32.44 16.04
CA ASN A 10 0.01 -32.75 14.84
C ASN A 10 -0.70 -32.24 13.57
N ILE A 11 -2.03 -32.27 13.54
CA ILE A 11 -2.83 -31.72 12.44
C ILE A 11 -2.66 -30.20 12.37
N GLU A 12 -2.75 -29.49 13.49
CA GLU A 12 -2.53 -28.03 13.54
C GLU A 12 -1.10 -27.64 13.14
N LYS A 13 -0.08 -28.36 13.65
CA LYS A 13 1.32 -28.12 13.24
C LYS A 13 1.55 -28.34 11.75
N ASN A 14 0.94 -29.37 11.17
CA ASN A 14 1.06 -29.66 9.74
C ASN A 14 0.34 -28.61 8.88
N GLN A 15 -0.82 -28.11 9.30
CA GLN A 15 -1.52 -27.00 8.64
C GLN A 15 -0.69 -25.72 8.67
N ILE A 16 -0.16 -25.34 9.84
CA ILE A 16 0.73 -24.17 9.98
C ILE A 16 1.99 -24.30 9.12
N THR A 17 2.54 -25.51 8.99
CA THR A 17 3.73 -25.76 8.17
C THR A 17 3.40 -25.69 6.67
N HIS A 18 2.22 -26.18 6.28
CA HIS A 18 1.75 -26.11 4.90
C HIS A 18 1.45 -24.66 4.47
N GLU A 19 0.78 -23.88 5.31
CA GLU A 19 0.54 -22.44 5.10
C GLU A 19 1.85 -21.65 5.01
N LYS A 20 2.82 -21.92 5.89
CA LYS A 20 4.17 -21.32 5.80
C LYS A 20 4.88 -21.69 4.51
N THR A 21 4.69 -22.91 4.02
CA THR A 21 5.33 -23.37 2.78
C THR A 21 4.70 -22.72 1.55
N ILE A 22 3.37 -22.60 1.50
CA ILE A 22 2.63 -21.88 0.46
C ILE A 22 3.00 -20.39 0.47
N TYR A 23 3.06 -19.77 1.66
CA TYR A 23 3.49 -18.38 1.85
C TYR A 23 4.90 -18.13 1.31
N ASN A 24 5.85 -19.00 1.66
CA ASN A 24 7.23 -18.89 1.20
C ASN A 24 7.38 -19.14 -0.31
N GLN A 25 6.57 -20.03 -0.88
CA GLN A 25 6.52 -20.26 -2.32
C GLN A 25 5.97 -19.02 -3.05
N ASN A 26 4.85 -18.45 -2.59
CA ASN A 26 4.24 -17.26 -3.19
C ASN A 26 5.19 -16.04 -3.18
N ILE A 27 5.93 -15.84 -2.07
CA ILE A 27 6.98 -14.82 -2.00
C ILE A 27 8.10 -15.09 -3.01
N LYS A 28 8.54 -16.34 -3.13
CA LYS A 28 9.59 -16.72 -4.09
C LYS A 28 9.15 -16.52 -5.54
N TYR A 29 7.88 -16.79 -5.86
CA TYR A 29 7.31 -16.53 -7.19
C TYR A 29 7.19 -15.02 -7.48
N HIS A 30 6.72 -14.21 -6.53
CA HIS A 30 6.71 -12.74 -6.68
C HIS A 30 8.12 -12.16 -6.88
N LEU A 31 9.11 -12.67 -6.15
CA LEU A 31 10.51 -12.29 -6.33
C LEU A 31 11.06 -12.72 -7.70
N ALA A 32 10.64 -13.88 -8.22
CA ALA A 32 11.06 -14.37 -9.54
C ALA A 32 10.46 -13.56 -10.70
N PHE A 33 9.20 -13.12 -10.60
CA PHE A 33 8.55 -12.27 -11.61
C PHE A 33 9.10 -10.84 -11.64
N SER A 34 9.73 -10.39 -10.56
CA SER A 34 10.35 -9.08 -10.52
C SER A 34 11.64 -9.00 -11.37
N LYS A 35 12.22 -10.13 -11.81
CA LYS A 35 13.43 -10.15 -12.67
C LYS A 35 13.24 -9.63 -14.11
N ALA A 36 12.02 -9.31 -14.54
CA ALA A 36 11.76 -8.63 -15.83
C ALA A 36 11.74 -7.09 -15.72
N GLY A 37 11.94 -6.52 -14.53
CA GLY A 37 12.19 -5.10 -14.31
C GLY A 37 13.37 -4.93 -13.36
N ILE A 38 14.40 -4.22 -13.80
CA ILE A 38 15.69 -4.01 -13.10
C ILE A 38 15.53 -3.29 -11.72
N LEU A 39 14.30 -2.98 -11.28
CA LEU A 39 13.96 -2.40 -9.97
C LEU A 39 13.60 -3.44 -8.89
N SER A 40 13.80 -4.72 -9.17
CA SER A 40 13.49 -5.85 -8.28
C SER A 40 14.54 -6.20 -7.23
N ALA A 41 15.77 -5.78 -7.43
CA ALA A 41 16.86 -5.97 -6.49
C ALA A 41 17.08 -4.64 -5.77
N ILE A 42 16.52 -4.51 -4.56
CA ILE A 42 16.78 -3.56 -3.45
C ILE A 42 15.44 -3.30 -2.75
N ILE A 43 14.85 -4.37 -2.22
CA ILE A 43 13.75 -4.25 -1.29
C ILE A 43 14.38 -3.94 0.07
N LYS A 44 14.32 -2.69 0.54
CA LYS A 44 14.43 -2.42 1.98
C LYS A 44 13.12 -2.86 2.61
N PHE A 45 13.04 -4.15 2.92
CA PHE A 45 11.96 -4.71 3.71
C PHE A 45 11.91 -3.99 5.06
N PRO A 46 10.72 -3.66 5.60
CA PRO A 46 10.65 -3.26 6.99
C PRO A 46 11.22 -4.39 7.87
N PRO A 47 11.96 -4.08 8.94
CA PRO A 47 12.63 -5.07 9.77
C PRO A 47 11.65 -6.13 10.25
N LYS A 48 12.09 -7.40 10.20
CA LYS A 48 11.28 -8.58 10.54
C LYS A 48 10.75 -8.55 11.98
N ASP A 49 11.43 -7.80 12.85
CA ASP A 49 11.16 -7.69 14.29
C ASP A 49 10.94 -6.23 14.71
N THR A 50 9.93 -5.59 14.13
CA THR A 50 9.49 -4.26 14.60
C THR A 50 8.47 -4.47 15.71
N LYS A 51 8.68 -3.82 16.87
CA LYS A 51 7.69 -3.75 17.96
C LYS A 51 6.30 -3.47 17.37
N PRO A 52 5.21 -4.04 17.93
CA PRO A 52 3.86 -3.64 17.53
C PRO A 52 3.74 -2.13 17.76
N MET A 53 3.64 -1.39 16.66
CA MET A 53 3.40 0.05 16.66
C MET A 53 1.91 0.25 16.40
N THR A 54 1.33 1.25 17.05
CA THR A 54 -0.01 1.73 16.71
C THR A 54 0.02 2.51 15.40
N TYR A 55 -1.15 2.72 14.79
CA TYR A 55 -1.22 3.53 13.58
C TYR A 55 -0.66 4.94 13.77
N GLN A 56 -0.88 5.57 14.94
CA GLN A 56 -0.39 6.92 15.21
C GLN A 56 1.13 7.01 15.32
N GLU A 57 1.79 5.92 15.68
CA GLU A 57 3.26 5.83 15.77
C GLU A 57 3.92 5.53 14.41
N LEU A 58 3.15 5.18 13.38
CA LEU A 58 3.69 4.98 12.04
C LEU A 58 4.29 6.29 11.50
N PRO A 59 5.45 6.21 10.84
CA PRO A 59 6.17 7.40 10.41
C PRO A 59 5.39 8.16 9.35
N ARG A 60 5.13 9.44 9.63
CA ARG A 60 4.76 10.49 8.69
C ARG A 60 5.14 11.83 9.33
N THR A 61 6.29 12.36 8.95
CA THR A 61 6.79 13.64 9.44
C THR A 61 6.21 14.80 8.65
N PHE A 62 6.37 16.03 9.15
CA PHE A 62 5.98 17.24 8.41
C PHE A 62 6.74 17.40 7.07
N GLU A 63 8.00 16.93 7.01
CA GLU A 63 8.76 16.92 5.75
C GLU A 63 8.13 15.96 4.74
N ASP A 64 7.68 14.80 5.20
CA ASP A 64 6.97 13.84 4.35
C ASP A 64 5.66 14.42 3.83
N GLU A 65 4.88 15.07 4.69
CA GLU A 65 3.62 15.72 4.32
C GLU A 65 3.84 16.76 3.21
N SER A 66 4.88 17.59 3.34
CA SER A 66 5.27 18.56 2.30
C SER A 66 5.65 17.88 0.97
N LYS A 67 6.39 16.75 1.02
CA LYS A 67 6.72 15.96 -0.17
C LYS A 67 5.48 15.32 -0.79
N ILE A 68 4.55 14.80 0.02
CA ILE A 68 3.29 14.23 -0.46
C ILE A 68 2.46 15.32 -1.15
N ASP A 69 2.34 16.49 -0.53
CA ASP A 69 1.67 17.66 -1.12
C ASP A 69 2.28 17.99 -2.49
N ASP A 70 3.58 18.18 -2.56
CA ASP A 70 4.28 18.53 -3.80
C ASP A 70 4.15 17.45 -4.89
N LEU A 71 4.25 16.17 -4.52
CA LEU A 71 4.07 15.03 -5.41
C LEU A 71 2.67 15.03 -6.04
N ILE A 72 1.62 15.10 -5.21
CA ILE A 72 0.22 15.00 -5.65
C ILE A 72 -0.21 16.25 -6.42
N VAL A 73 0.18 17.45 -5.95
CA VAL A 73 -0.10 18.70 -6.66
C VAL A 73 0.60 18.70 -8.03
N THR A 74 1.89 18.35 -8.10
CA THR A 74 2.62 18.32 -9.37
C THR A 74 1.99 17.33 -10.35
N LEU A 75 1.61 16.14 -9.89
CA LEU A 75 0.92 15.14 -10.72
C LEU A 75 -0.46 15.62 -11.18
N GLY A 76 -1.24 16.25 -10.29
CA GLY A 76 -2.56 16.78 -10.62
C GLY A 76 -2.51 17.91 -11.65
N VAL A 77 -1.64 18.91 -11.43
CA VAL A 77 -1.59 20.14 -12.25
C VAL A 77 -0.98 19.92 -13.63
N HIS A 78 0.08 19.11 -13.74
CA HIS A 78 0.82 19.02 -15.00
C HIS A 78 0.29 17.92 -15.92
N GLY A 79 0.15 18.21 -17.21
CA GLY A 79 -0.17 17.22 -18.23
C GLY A 79 1.00 16.26 -18.51
N LYS A 80 0.71 15.15 -19.19
CA LYS A 80 1.67 14.07 -19.50
C LYS A 80 3.02 14.55 -20.04
N ILE A 81 3.04 15.49 -20.99
CA ILE A 81 4.29 15.98 -21.63
C ILE A 81 5.18 16.69 -20.60
N ALA A 82 4.62 17.60 -19.81
CA ALA A 82 5.37 18.30 -18.77
C ALA A 82 5.90 17.33 -17.70
N LEU A 83 5.09 16.34 -17.32
CA LEU A 83 5.51 15.30 -16.37
C LEU A 83 6.73 14.52 -16.90
N LEU A 84 6.70 14.06 -18.14
CA LEU A 84 7.79 13.28 -18.74
C LEU A 84 9.07 14.11 -18.95
N LEU A 85 8.95 15.35 -19.41
CA LEU A 85 10.13 16.15 -19.77
C LEU A 85 10.77 16.88 -18.58
N ASN A 86 9.96 17.36 -17.64
CA ASN A 86 10.43 18.32 -16.63
C ASN A 86 10.38 17.78 -15.20
N HIS A 87 9.52 16.79 -14.92
CA HIS A 87 9.23 16.38 -13.54
C HIS A 87 9.52 14.91 -13.25
N GLU A 88 9.68 14.04 -14.24
CA GLU A 88 9.79 12.57 -14.05
C GLU A 88 10.88 12.21 -13.04
N ARG A 89 12.11 12.71 -13.24
CA ARG A 89 13.24 12.39 -12.37
C ARG A 89 13.03 12.85 -10.92
N ARG A 90 12.47 14.06 -10.74
CA ARG A 90 12.20 14.62 -9.41
C ARG A 90 11.09 13.84 -8.71
N LEU A 91 9.98 13.58 -9.41
CA LEU A 91 8.83 12.84 -8.85
C LEU A 91 9.22 11.40 -8.50
N ARG A 92 10.05 10.75 -9.34
CA ARG A 92 10.59 9.42 -9.03
C ARG A 92 11.42 9.43 -7.75
N LYS A 93 12.36 10.38 -7.64
CA LYS A 93 13.19 10.53 -6.44
C LYS A 93 12.33 10.75 -5.19
N MET A 94 11.31 11.61 -5.29
CA MET A 94 10.39 11.89 -4.20
C MET A 94 9.55 10.68 -3.80
N GLY A 95 9.02 9.93 -4.77
CA GLY A 95 8.32 8.66 -4.51
C GLY A 95 9.22 7.63 -3.82
N ASP A 96 10.50 7.56 -4.21
CA ASP A 96 11.48 6.69 -3.56
C ASP A 96 11.78 7.12 -2.12
N GLU A 97 11.88 8.43 -1.87
CA GLU A 97 12.05 8.99 -0.52
C GLU A 97 10.83 8.72 0.37
N LEU A 98 9.62 8.63 -0.18
CA LEU A 98 8.37 8.39 0.56
C LEU A 98 8.05 6.90 0.75
N ARG A 99 8.79 5.98 0.12
CA ARG A 99 8.47 4.54 0.06
C ARG A 99 8.44 3.84 1.42
N TYR A 100 9.06 4.43 2.45
CA TYR A 100 9.09 3.88 3.80
C TYR A 100 7.78 4.14 4.58
N ILE A 101 6.96 5.07 4.12
CA ILE A 101 5.69 5.43 4.75
C ILE A 101 4.68 4.31 4.51
N HIS A 102 3.90 3.99 5.53
CA HIS A 102 2.84 3.01 5.41
C HIS A 102 1.80 3.46 4.36
N PRO A 103 1.34 2.61 3.43
CA PRO A 103 0.44 3.03 2.36
C PRO A 103 -0.86 3.68 2.86
N PHE A 104 -1.45 3.18 3.96
CA PHE A 104 -2.59 3.85 4.61
C PHE A 104 -2.26 5.23 5.18
N LYS A 105 -1.06 5.47 5.71
CA LYS A 105 -0.66 6.82 6.16
C LYS A 105 -0.50 7.79 5.01
N PHE A 106 0.05 7.31 3.90
CA PHE A 106 0.22 8.08 2.66
C PHE A 106 -1.14 8.46 2.07
N VAL A 107 -2.01 7.48 1.84
CA VAL A 107 -3.35 7.69 1.26
C VAL A 107 -4.28 8.41 2.24
N GLY A 108 -4.20 8.10 3.54
CA GLY A 108 -4.97 8.74 4.59
C GLY A 108 -4.68 10.24 4.68
N TYR A 109 -3.40 10.64 4.56
CA TYR A 109 -3.05 12.05 4.47
C TYR A 109 -3.68 12.71 3.24
N ILE A 110 -3.58 12.10 2.07
CA ILE A 110 -4.12 12.65 0.82
C ILE A 110 -5.63 12.89 0.93
N PHE A 111 -6.39 11.89 1.39
CA PHE A 111 -7.85 11.98 1.44
C PHE A 111 -8.41 12.73 2.65
N SER A 112 -7.62 12.97 3.69
CA SER A 112 -7.97 13.87 4.79
C SER A 112 -7.81 15.36 4.42
N LYS A 113 -7.17 15.68 3.28
CA LYS A 113 -6.97 17.05 2.79
C LYS A 113 -7.83 17.30 1.53
N PRO A 114 -8.87 18.16 1.60
CA PRO A 114 -9.75 18.44 0.45
C PRO A 114 -8.99 18.88 -0.82
N ARG A 115 -7.98 19.75 -0.68
CA ARG A 115 -7.15 20.20 -1.80
C ARG A 115 -6.42 19.06 -2.51
N LEU A 116 -5.86 18.10 -1.77
CA LEU A 116 -5.13 16.98 -2.36
C LEU A 116 -6.09 15.98 -3.01
N LYS A 117 -7.29 15.83 -2.44
CA LYS A 117 -8.36 15.02 -3.03
C LYS A 117 -8.80 15.55 -4.40
N GLU A 118 -8.90 16.86 -4.59
CA GLU A 118 -9.18 17.46 -5.91
C GLU A 118 -8.08 17.12 -6.94
N HIS A 119 -6.81 17.19 -6.55
CA HIS A 119 -5.71 16.78 -7.42
C HIS A 119 -5.73 15.27 -7.71
N MET A 120 -6.13 14.43 -6.74
CA MET A 120 -6.35 13.01 -6.98
C MET A 120 -7.45 12.76 -8.00
N ALA A 121 -8.55 13.52 -7.98
CA ALA A 121 -9.58 13.44 -9.01
C ALA A 121 -8.97 13.73 -10.40
N SER A 122 -8.20 14.81 -10.53
CA SER A 122 -7.52 15.16 -11.78
C SER A 122 -6.50 14.09 -12.25
N ILE A 123 -5.78 13.45 -11.32
CA ILE A 123 -4.92 12.31 -11.61
C ILE A 123 -5.72 11.13 -12.15
N PHE A 124 -6.91 10.88 -11.59
CA PHE A 124 -7.78 9.77 -11.97
C PHE A 124 -8.56 10.01 -13.26
N ASP A 125 -8.75 11.26 -13.68
CA ASP A 125 -9.32 11.60 -14.98
C ASP A 125 -8.33 11.34 -16.13
N ASP A 126 -7.03 11.44 -15.88
CA ASP A 126 -5.98 11.15 -16.87
C ASP A 126 -5.58 9.66 -16.81
N TYR A 127 -5.85 8.92 -17.89
CA TYR A 127 -5.51 7.48 -17.99
C TYR A 127 -4.03 7.20 -17.73
N PHE A 128 -3.12 8.03 -18.25
CA PHE A 128 -1.68 7.81 -18.10
C PHE A 128 -1.23 8.02 -16.65
N LYS A 129 -1.70 9.10 -16.00
CA LYS A 129 -1.35 9.36 -14.58
C LYS A 129 -1.94 8.29 -13.68
N ARG A 130 -3.23 7.97 -13.85
CA ARG A 130 -3.94 6.95 -13.09
C ARG A 130 -3.25 5.59 -13.18
N THR A 131 -2.96 5.12 -14.39
CA THR A 131 -2.39 3.79 -14.60
C THR A 131 -1.04 3.64 -13.89
N ASN A 132 -0.18 4.66 -13.98
CA ASN A 132 1.13 4.63 -13.33
C ASN A 132 0.99 4.71 -11.80
N PHE A 133 0.14 5.60 -11.29
CA PHE A 133 -0.08 5.74 -9.85
C PHE A 133 -0.67 4.47 -9.23
N VAL A 134 -1.73 3.92 -9.83
CA VAL A 134 -2.40 2.70 -9.33
C VAL A 134 -1.46 1.51 -9.36
N LYS A 135 -0.64 1.36 -10.41
CA LYS A 135 0.33 0.27 -10.51
C LYS A 135 1.30 0.27 -9.32
N ASP A 136 1.91 1.41 -9.02
CA ASP A 136 2.91 1.51 -7.95
C ASP A 136 2.25 1.38 -6.56
N TYR A 137 1.05 1.95 -6.40
CA TYR A 137 0.25 1.82 -5.19
C TYR A 137 -0.17 0.36 -4.92
N ALA A 138 -0.74 -0.31 -5.93
CA ALA A 138 -1.16 -1.71 -5.85
C ALA A 138 -0.02 -2.64 -5.46
N GLN A 139 1.16 -2.48 -6.07
CA GLN A 139 2.35 -3.25 -5.72
C GLN A 139 2.74 -3.07 -4.25
N THR A 140 2.64 -1.84 -3.73
CA THR A 140 2.93 -1.56 -2.32
C THR A 140 1.87 -2.19 -1.43
N MET A 141 0.58 -2.05 -1.77
CA MET A 141 -0.54 -2.65 -1.02
C MET A 141 -0.41 -4.17 -0.93
N ASP A 142 -0.13 -4.86 -2.04
CA ASP A 142 0.04 -6.32 -2.06
C ASP A 142 1.16 -6.78 -1.11
N ILE A 143 2.26 -6.03 -1.01
CA ILE A 143 3.37 -6.35 -0.10
C ILE A 143 2.94 -6.23 1.37
N TYR A 144 2.14 -5.23 1.72
CA TYR A 144 1.65 -5.02 3.09
C TYR A 144 0.50 -5.99 3.43
N ASP A 145 -0.36 -6.31 2.47
CA ASP A 145 -1.44 -7.29 2.58
C ASP A 145 -0.89 -8.69 2.88
N LEU A 146 0.10 -9.14 2.11
CA LEU A 146 0.78 -10.42 2.32
C LEU A 146 1.33 -10.57 3.75
N ARG A 147 1.64 -9.47 4.43
CA ARG A 147 2.18 -9.47 5.79
C ARG A 147 1.11 -9.32 6.87
N ASN A 148 -0.17 -9.33 6.49
CA ASN A 148 -1.31 -9.03 7.34
C ASN A 148 -1.16 -7.67 8.07
N LYS A 149 -0.46 -6.71 7.45
CA LYS A 149 -0.16 -5.40 8.04
C LYS A 149 -1.18 -4.32 7.66
N LEU A 150 -2.09 -4.61 6.72
CA LEU A 150 -3.18 -3.70 6.38
C LEU A 150 -4.33 -3.81 7.39
N VAL A 151 -4.80 -5.03 7.65
CA VAL A 151 -5.99 -5.28 8.49
C VAL A 151 -5.85 -4.67 9.89
N ILE A 152 -4.65 -4.75 10.49
CA ILE A 152 -4.38 -4.23 11.84
C ILE A 152 -4.53 -2.69 11.96
N TYR A 153 -4.51 -1.96 10.85
CA TYR A 153 -4.59 -0.50 10.83
C TYR A 153 -5.85 0.01 10.13
N LEU A 154 -6.77 -0.88 9.78
CA LEU A 154 -7.94 -0.54 8.98
C LEU A 154 -8.88 0.42 9.72
N ASP A 155 -9.12 0.20 11.01
CA ASP A 155 -9.99 1.04 11.84
C ASP A 155 -9.43 2.48 11.95
N ASP A 156 -8.13 2.60 12.20
CA ASP A 156 -7.48 3.92 12.30
C ASP A 156 -7.42 4.64 10.96
N PHE A 157 -7.15 3.92 9.87
CA PHE A 157 -7.19 4.48 8.51
C PHE A 157 -8.60 4.97 8.16
N SER A 158 -9.62 4.16 8.46
CA SER A 158 -11.04 4.48 8.29
C SER A 158 -11.42 5.77 9.02
N ASN A 159 -10.97 5.92 10.27
CA ASN A 159 -11.16 7.14 11.06
C ASN A 159 -10.44 8.35 10.44
N GLU A 160 -9.21 8.20 9.96
CA GLU A 160 -8.45 9.29 9.35
C GLU A 160 -9.10 9.84 8.07
N VAL A 161 -9.67 8.96 7.24
CA VAL A 161 -10.36 9.38 6.00
C VAL A 161 -11.85 9.73 6.21
N GLY A 162 -12.39 9.52 7.41
CA GLY A 162 -13.79 9.82 7.73
C GLY A 162 -14.81 8.89 7.07
N VAL A 163 -14.43 7.65 6.78
CA VAL A 163 -15.27 6.65 6.09
C VAL A 163 -15.35 5.40 6.95
N SER A 164 -16.54 4.81 7.12
CA SER A 164 -16.67 3.58 7.92
C SER A 164 -15.91 2.38 7.33
N VAL A 165 -15.38 1.53 8.22
CA VAL A 165 -14.64 0.31 7.88
C VAL A 165 -15.42 -0.58 6.91
N ASP A 166 -16.73 -0.74 7.13
CA ASP A 166 -17.60 -1.58 6.29
C ASP A 166 -17.64 -1.16 4.81
N LYS A 167 -17.36 0.12 4.52
CA LYS A 167 -17.30 0.62 3.14
C LYS A 167 -15.92 0.43 2.52
N ILE A 168 -14.86 0.44 3.31
CA ILE A 168 -13.47 0.28 2.84
C ILE A 168 -13.12 -1.21 2.69
N LYS A 169 -13.53 -2.03 3.66
CA LYS A 169 -13.14 -3.43 3.79
C LYS A 169 -13.37 -4.26 2.51
N PRO A 170 -14.50 -4.12 1.78
CA PRO A 170 -14.71 -4.88 0.55
C PRO A 170 -13.63 -4.65 -0.51
N TYR A 171 -13.08 -3.44 -0.62
CA TYR A 171 -12.01 -3.16 -1.58
C TYR A 171 -10.69 -3.82 -1.16
N ILE A 172 -10.44 -3.92 0.15
CA ILE A 172 -9.24 -4.58 0.68
C ILE A 172 -9.33 -6.09 0.51
N ASP A 173 -10.46 -6.68 0.92
CA ASP A 173 -10.67 -8.13 0.83
C ASP A 173 -10.58 -8.63 -0.62
N ASN A 174 -11.08 -7.84 -1.58
CA ASN A 174 -11.05 -8.16 -3.01
C ASN A 174 -9.77 -7.70 -3.73
N LYS A 175 -8.83 -7.05 -3.02
CA LYS A 175 -7.63 -6.44 -3.60
C LYS A 175 -7.92 -5.44 -4.71
N ASP A 176 -9.07 -4.77 -4.63
CA ASP A 176 -9.50 -3.75 -5.57
C ASP A 176 -8.92 -2.38 -5.17
N TRP A 177 -7.62 -2.23 -5.35
CA TRP A 177 -6.88 -1.02 -4.95
C TRP A 177 -7.27 0.20 -5.78
N GLU A 178 -7.59 0.03 -7.06
CA GLU A 178 -8.10 1.12 -7.90
C GLU A 178 -9.50 1.55 -7.45
N GLY A 179 -10.40 0.59 -7.21
CA GLY A 179 -11.74 0.84 -6.72
C GLY A 179 -11.72 1.55 -5.37
N LEU A 180 -10.82 1.17 -4.45
CA LEU A 180 -10.62 1.88 -3.19
C LEU A 180 -10.30 3.36 -3.41
N LEU A 181 -9.30 3.66 -4.26
CA LEU A 181 -8.91 5.05 -4.53
C LEU A 181 -10.04 5.83 -5.19
N ARG A 182 -10.76 5.24 -6.16
CA ARG A 182 -11.92 5.88 -6.81
C ARG A 182 -13.03 6.19 -5.81
N PHE A 183 -13.34 5.23 -4.94
CA PHE A 183 -14.34 5.40 -3.90
C PHE A 183 -13.96 6.56 -2.97
N LEU A 184 -12.71 6.60 -2.49
CA LEU A 184 -12.21 7.67 -1.62
C LEU A 184 -12.22 9.05 -2.31
N ILE A 185 -11.98 9.11 -3.63
CA ILE A 185 -12.10 10.36 -4.41
C ILE A 185 -13.54 10.87 -4.40
N SER A 186 -14.53 9.98 -4.50
CA SER A 186 -15.95 10.33 -4.63
C SER A 186 -16.71 10.52 -3.32
N TYR A 187 -16.18 10.03 -2.20
CA TYR A 187 -16.83 10.05 -0.88
C TYR A 187 -16.95 11.45 -0.28
#